data_AF-A0A3D0C985-F1
#
_entry.id   AF-A0A3D0C985-F1
#
_cell.length_a   1.000
_cell.length_b   1.000
_cell.length_c   1.000
_cell.angle_alpha   90.00
_cell.angle_beta   90.00
_cell.angle_gamma   90.00
#
_symmetry.space_group_name_H-M   'P 1'
#
loop_
_entity.id
_entity.type
_entity.pdbx_description
1 polymer ?
#
loop_
_entity_poly.entity_id
_entity_poly.type
_entity_poly.pdbx_seq_one_letter_code
_entity_poly.pdbx_strand_id
1 'polypeptide(L)'
;MMNTYHPETVFSSIDRNSRYAFGKQISIIQWNMTRLAETLLPLVDSDEDDAVEKIEPLLTQFHQDLQQGYLTMMAAKVGINEPAEGDGKLINDLITLMKDHKLDYTQTFASLTASLAHDATDSVIAIEASLAEVLNEWLPRWNTRIALFKAAAHTLMVASNPVVIPRNHHVEALLESCQETGDLTSLTKFLAVLRQPYLETIDTKNYQDAPVDGDKDY
;
A
#
# COMPACT_ATOMS: atom_id res chain seq x y z
N MET A 1 -0.26 10.73 -0.47
CA MET A 1 -0.14 9.26 -0.65
C MET A 1 1.29 8.93 -1.01
N MET A 2 1.74 7.69 -0.85
CA MET A 2 3.12 7.31 -1.19
C MET A 2 3.28 7.23 -2.72
N ASN A 3 4.25 7.97 -3.26
CA ASN A 3 4.75 7.76 -4.62
C ASN A 3 5.94 6.80 -4.53
N THR A 4 7.17 7.30 -4.49
CA THR A 4 8.37 6.49 -4.19
C THR A 4 8.25 5.80 -2.85
N TYR A 5 8.38 4.48 -2.80
CA TYR A 5 8.30 3.76 -1.54
C TYR A 5 9.52 4.07 -0.65
N HIS A 6 9.25 4.63 0.54
CA HIS A 6 10.24 4.71 1.60
C HIS A 6 9.56 4.57 2.98
N PRO A 7 10.02 3.67 3.87
CA PRO A 7 9.38 3.44 5.16
C PRO A 7 9.49 4.64 6.11
N GLU A 8 10.49 5.50 5.93
CA GLU A 8 10.68 6.69 6.77
C GLU A 8 9.91 7.92 6.26
N THR A 9 9.12 7.80 5.18
CA THR A 9 8.33 8.93 4.65
C THR A 9 7.38 9.47 5.71
N VAL A 10 7.38 10.79 5.86
CA VAL A 10 6.56 11.55 6.81
C VAL A 10 5.70 12.52 6.02
N PHE A 11 4.37 12.46 6.17
CA PHE A 11 3.46 13.38 5.47
C PHE A 11 3.03 14.59 6.31
N SER A 12 3.52 14.68 7.55
CA SER A 12 3.21 15.78 8.47
C SER A 12 4.42 16.68 8.62
N SER A 13 4.29 17.94 8.19
CA SER A 13 5.36 18.95 8.29
C SER A 13 5.81 19.26 9.73
N ILE A 14 5.01 18.89 10.72
CA ILE A 14 5.33 19.08 12.14
C ILE A 14 5.96 17.84 12.81
N ASP A 15 5.97 16.68 12.14
CA ASP A 15 6.54 15.44 12.68
C ASP A 15 8.07 15.35 12.47
N ARG A 16 8.79 16.27 13.11
CA ARG A 16 10.26 16.40 13.00
C ARG A 16 11.04 15.18 13.49
N ASN A 17 10.42 14.35 14.33
CA ASN A 17 11.04 13.15 14.89
C ASN A 17 10.58 11.87 14.18
N SER A 18 9.83 12.01 13.08
CA SER A 18 9.30 10.91 12.29
C SER A 18 8.53 9.91 13.14
N ARG A 19 7.81 10.38 14.18
CA ARG A 19 7.02 9.53 15.09
C ARG A 19 5.94 8.77 14.32
N TYR A 20 5.35 9.42 13.32
CA TYR A 20 4.24 8.93 12.51
C TYR A 20 4.67 8.61 11.07
N ALA A 21 5.97 8.40 10.83
CA ALA A 21 6.47 7.89 9.56
C ALA A 21 5.73 6.60 9.15
N PHE A 22 5.58 6.39 7.83
CA PHE A 22 4.79 5.30 7.26
C PHE A 22 5.10 3.92 7.89
N GLY A 23 6.38 3.54 7.96
CA GLY A 23 6.83 2.27 8.51
C GLY A 23 6.68 2.12 10.03
N LYS A 24 6.40 3.21 10.76
CA LYS A 24 6.18 3.20 12.22
C LYS A 24 4.72 3.08 12.61
N GLN A 25 3.78 3.17 11.67
CA GLN A 25 2.36 3.25 12.01
C GLN A 25 1.85 1.99 12.73
N ILE A 26 2.37 0.80 12.40
CA ILE A 26 2.04 -0.46 13.09
C ILE A 26 2.44 -0.43 14.58
N SER A 27 3.64 0.05 14.91
CA SER A 27 4.07 0.15 16.31
C SER A 27 3.34 1.28 17.06
N ILE A 28 3.01 2.36 16.36
CA ILE A 28 2.22 3.47 16.92
C ILE A 28 0.79 3.03 17.26
N ILE A 29 0.11 2.27 16.39
CA ILE A 29 -1.24 1.79 16.72
C ILE A 29 -1.22 0.84 17.91
N GLN A 30 -0.20 -0.02 18.02
CA GLN A 30 -0.02 -0.85 19.22
C GLN A 30 0.15 -0.01 20.48
N TRP A 31 1.01 1.02 20.44
CA TRP A 31 1.19 1.93 21.57
C TRP A 31 -0.11 2.65 21.96
N ASN A 32 -0.86 3.15 20.96
CA ASN A 32 -2.14 3.80 21.18
C ASN A 32 -3.17 2.85 21.82
N MET A 33 -3.23 1.59 21.37
CA MET A 33 -4.12 0.58 21.95
C MET A 33 -3.75 0.23 23.39
N THR A 34 -2.46 0.16 23.71
CA THR A 34 -2.03 0.01 25.11
C THR A 34 -2.46 1.20 25.96
N ARG A 35 -2.30 2.44 25.48
CA ARG A 35 -2.78 3.63 26.21
C ARG A 35 -4.29 3.61 26.42
N LEU A 36 -5.06 3.20 25.40
CA LEU A 36 -6.50 3.05 25.53
C LEU A 36 -6.85 2.01 26.60
N ALA A 37 -6.19 0.85 26.59
CA ALA A 37 -6.45 -0.22 27.54
C ALA A 37 -6.16 0.18 28.99
N GLU A 38 -5.10 0.97 29.23
CA GLU A 38 -4.80 1.53 30.57
C GLU A 38 -5.97 2.36 31.12
N THR A 39 -6.67 3.13 30.28
CA THR A 39 -7.83 3.93 30.72
C THR A 39 -9.04 3.09 31.10
N LEU A 40 -9.07 1.82 30.66
CA LEU A 40 -10.18 0.90 30.88
C LEU A 40 -9.96 0.00 32.10
N LEU A 41 -8.75 -0.06 32.66
CA LEU A 41 -8.42 -0.94 33.80
C LEU A 41 -9.44 -0.82 34.96
N PRO A 42 -9.84 0.39 35.42
CA PRO A 42 -10.78 0.52 36.55
C PRO A 42 -12.20 0.04 36.25
N LEU A 43 -12.53 -0.17 34.96
CA LEU A 43 -13.82 -0.71 34.52
C LEU A 43 -13.79 -2.24 34.34
N VAL A 44 -12.60 -2.82 34.22
CA VAL A 44 -12.41 -4.26 34.00
C VAL A 44 -12.40 -5.01 35.32
N ASP A 45 -11.71 -4.48 36.33
CA ASP A 45 -11.72 -5.00 37.69
C ASP A 45 -11.48 -3.87 38.72
N SER A 46 -11.90 -4.12 39.94
CA SER A 46 -11.58 -3.30 41.10
C SER A 46 -10.12 -3.44 41.56
N ASP A 47 -9.49 -4.59 41.30
CA ASP A 47 -8.06 -4.81 41.51
C ASP A 47 -7.29 -4.56 40.21
N GLU A 48 -6.27 -3.70 40.26
CA GLU A 48 -5.53 -3.30 39.06
C GLU A 48 -4.70 -4.44 38.47
N ASP A 49 -4.11 -5.30 39.31
CA ASP A 49 -3.28 -6.41 38.85
C ASP A 49 -4.16 -7.45 38.13
N ASP A 50 -5.34 -7.76 38.68
CA ASP A 50 -6.33 -8.63 38.04
C ASP A 50 -6.87 -8.03 36.72
N ALA A 51 -7.03 -6.71 36.64
CA ALA A 51 -7.44 -6.03 35.40
C ALA A 51 -6.35 -6.13 34.32
N VAL A 52 -5.08 -5.96 34.70
CA VAL A 52 -3.93 -6.09 33.78
C VAL A 52 -3.82 -7.52 33.25
N GLU A 53 -3.94 -8.55 34.10
CA GLU A 53 -3.87 -9.95 33.70
C GLU A 53 -4.93 -10.31 32.64
N LYS A 54 -6.12 -9.68 32.72
CA LYS A 54 -7.19 -9.87 31.74
C LYS A 54 -6.95 -9.14 30.42
N ILE A 55 -6.28 -7.99 30.45
CA ILE A 55 -6.07 -7.13 29.27
C ILE A 55 -4.84 -7.56 28.45
N GLU A 56 -3.74 -7.94 29.10
CA GLU A 56 -2.48 -8.24 28.42
C GLU A 56 -2.61 -9.28 27.29
N PRO A 57 -3.37 -10.40 27.47
CA PRO A 57 -3.59 -11.35 26.38
C PRO A 57 -4.31 -10.75 25.18
N LEU A 58 -5.23 -9.80 25.40
CA LEU A 58 -5.97 -9.12 24.34
C LEU A 58 -5.05 -8.20 23.53
N LEU A 59 -4.14 -7.48 24.20
CA LEU A 59 -3.13 -6.65 23.52
C LEU A 59 -2.13 -7.49 22.72
N THR A 60 -1.76 -8.66 23.26
CA THR A 60 -0.90 -9.62 22.57
C THR A 60 -1.59 -10.17 21.32
N GLN A 61 -2.85 -10.58 21.44
CA GLN A 61 -3.65 -11.05 20.31
C GLN A 61 -3.83 -9.96 19.25
N PHE A 62 -4.13 -8.72 19.67
CA PHE A 62 -4.23 -7.57 18.76
C PHE A 62 -2.95 -7.39 17.92
N HIS A 63 -1.77 -7.50 18.55
CA HIS A 63 -0.51 -7.41 17.82
C HIS A 63 -0.36 -8.52 16.77
N GLN A 64 -0.70 -9.76 17.14
CA GLN A 64 -0.65 -10.91 16.23
C GLN A 64 -1.63 -10.74 15.05
N ASP A 65 -2.86 -10.31 15.35
CA ASP A 65 -3.90 -10.05 14.34
C ASP A 65 -3.47 -8.95 13.37
N LEU A 66 -2.81 -7.89 13.86
CA LEU A 66 -2.31 -6.81 13.04
C LEU A 66 -1.20 -7.27 12.10
N GLN A 67 -0.25 -8.08 12.59
CA GLN A 67 0.82 -8.66 11.76
C GLN A 67 0.26 -9.61 10.70
N GLN A 68 -0.69 -10.47 11.08
CA GLN A 68 -1.34 -11.39 10.16
C GLN A 68 -2.15 -10.64 9.10
N GLY A 69 -2.91 -9.62 9.50
CA GLY A 69 -3.66 -8.76 8.59
C GLY A 69 -2.76 -8.04 7.59
N TYR A 70 -1.61 -7.52 8.05
CA TYR A 70 -0.61 -6.93 7.17
C TYR A 70 -0.05 -7.95 6.16
N LEU A 71 0.33 -9.15 6.62
CA LEU A 71 0.84 -10.20 5.75
C LEU A 71 -0.21 -10.61 4.70
N THR A 72 -1.46 -10.85 5.11
CA THR A 72 -2.55 -11.22 4.20
C THR A 72 -2.81 -10.12 3.16
N MET A 73 -2.86 -8.86 3.60
CA MET A 73 -3.05 -7.71 2.70
C MET A 73 -1.89 -7.60 1.70
N MET A 74 -0.65 -7.70 2.13
CA MET A 74 0.52 -7.63 1.25
C MET A 74 0.64 -8.84 0.31
N ALA A 75 0.26 -10.04 0.77
CA ALA A 75 0.23 -11.25 -0.03
C ALA A 75 -0.81 -11.14 -1.16
N ALA A 76 -1.98 -10.57 -0.88
CA ALA A 76 -3.01 -10.33 -1.88
C ALA A 76 -2.52 -9.39 -3.00
N LYS A 77 -1.69 -8.40 -2.68
CA LYS A 77 -1.06 -7.50 -3.66
C LYS A 77 -0.11 -8.21 -4.63
N VAL A 78 0.40 -9.39 -4.28
CA VAL A 78 1.23 -10.25 -5.15
C VAL A 78 0.49 -11.52 -5.59
N GLY A 79 -0.83 -11.57 -5.42
CA GLY A 79 -1.69 -12.64 -5.94
C GLY A 79 -1.72 -13.91 -5.09
N ILE A 80 -1.32 -13.83 -3.81
CA ILE A 80 -1.33 -14.95 -2.87
C ILE A 80 -2.49 -14.77 -1.89
N ASN A 81 -3.51 -15.61 -2.01
CA ASN A 81 -4.68 -15.58 -1.13
C ASN A 81 -4.42 -16.20 0.25
N GLU A 82 -3.63 -17.28 0.27
CA GLU A 82 -3.29 -18.04 1.48
C GLU A 82 -1.76 -18.04 1.63
N PRO A 83 -1.22 -17.12 2.46
CA PRO A 83 0.21 -17.05 2.73
C PRO A 83 0.70 -18.32 3.41
N ALA A 84 1.79 -18.88 2.90
CA ALA A 84 2.49 -20.01 3.48
C ALA A 84 3.88 -19.60 3.99
N GLU A 85 4.60 -20.54 4.61
CA GLU A 85 5.98 -20.32 5.01
C GLU A 85 6.83 -19.87 3.81
N GLY A 86 7.62 -18.81 4.01
CA GLY A 86 8.45 -18.20 2.97
C GLY A 86 7.79 -17.05 2.19
N ASP A 87 6.46 -16.94 2.16
CA ASP A 87 5.79 -15.85 1.43
C ASP A 87 6.07 -14.47 2.05
N GLY A 88 6.18 -14.41 3.38
CA GLY A 88 6.63 -13.19 4.07
C GLY A 88 8.01 -12.72 3.62
N LYS A 89 8.94 -13.65 3.35
CA LYS A 89 10.26 -13.30 2.80
C LYS A 89 10.13 -12.79 1.36
N LEU A 90 9.33 -13.45 0.51
CA LEU A 90 9.10 -13.02 -0.86
C LEU A 90 8.57 -11.57 -0.91
N ILE A 91 7.61 -11.25 -0.04
CA ILE A 91 7.04 -9.90 0.09
C ILE A 91 8.10 -8.90 0.59
N ASN A 92 8.83 -9.24 1.65
CA ASN A 92 9.84 -8.35 2.21
C ASN A 92 11.00 -8.08 1.23
N ASP A 93 11.39 -9.07 0.43
CA ASP A 93 12.39 -8.88 -0.63
C ASP A 93 11.90 -7.85 -1.67
N LEU A 94 10.63 -7.93 -2.10
CA LEU A 94 10.04 -6.95 -3.04
C LEU A 94 10.07 -5.54 -2.45
N ILE A 95 9.61 -5.40 -1.20
CA ILE A 95 9.54 -4.12 -0.51
C ILE A 95 10.93 -3.52 -0.28
N THR A 96 11.93 -4.36 -0.04
CA THR A 96 13.34 -3.94 0.05
C THR A 96 13.84 -3.42 -1.29
N LEU A 97 13.59 -4.14 -2.39
CA LEU A 97 13.94 -3.69 -3.75
C LEU A 97 13.27 -2.35 -4.08
N MET A 98 12.00 -2.18 -3.74
CA MET A 98 11.27 -0.92 -3.95
C MET A 98 11.91 0.25 -3.20
N LYS A 99 12.35 0.03 -1.95
CA LYS A 99 13.04 1.04 -1.15
C LYS A 99 14.41 1.38 -1.74
N ASP A 100 15.22 0.36 -2.00
CA ASP A 100 16.62 0.53 -2.41
C ASP A 100 16.74 1.16 -3.80
N HIS A 101 15.79 0.85 -4.70
CA HIS A 101 15.73 1.39 -6.05
C HIS A 101 14.74 2.54 -6.23
N LYS A 102 14.14 3.04 -5.14
CA LYS A 102 13.20 4.17 -5.16
C LYS A 102 12.04 3.96 -6.15
N LEU A 103 11.48 2.75 -6.16
CA LEU A 103 10.36 2.43 -7.04
C LEU A 103 9.07 3.07 -6.52
N ASP A 104 8.21 3.49 -7.46
CA ASP A 104 6.86 3.95 -7.12
C ASP A 104 6.01 2.81 -6.57
N TYR A 105 5.40 3.02 -5.41
CA TYR A 105 4.69 1.97 -4.68
C TYR A 105 3.52 1.42 -5.48
N THR A 106 2.61 2.31 -5.90
CA THR A 106 1.39 1.94 -6.62
C THR A 106 1.72 1.37 -8.00
N GLN A 107 2.60 2.03 -8.75
CA GLN A 107 2.95 1.62 -10.10
C GLN A 107 3.65 0.26 -10.12
N THR A 108 4.52 -0.03 -9.15
CA THR A 108 5.16 -1.36 -9.07
C THR A 108 4.12 -2.47 -8.97
N PHE A 109 3.15 -2.35 -8.07
CA PHE A 109 2.09 -3.35 -7.93
C PHE A 109 1.14 -3.38 -9.14
N ALA A 110 0.80 -2.24 -9.72
CA ALA A 110 -0.02 -2.17 -10.93
C ALA A 110 0.68 -2.86 -12.12
N SER A 111 1.98 -2.63 -12.31
CA SER A 111 2.78 -3.29 -13.35
C SER A 111 2.90 -4.80 -13.13
N LEU A 112 3.02 -5.27 -11.88
CA LEU A 112 2.96 -6.70 -11.57
C LEU A 112 1.58 -7.30 -11.92
N THR A 113 0.48 -6.61 -11.59
CA THR A 113 -0.87 -7.04 -11.97
C THR A 113 -1.00 -7.15 -13.49
N ALA A 114 -0.61 -6.09 -14.21
CA ALA A 114 -0.67 -6.03 -15.67
C ALA A 114 0.15 -7.16 -16.31
N SER A 115 1.28 -7.56 -15.72
CA SER A 115 2.12 -8.65 -16.23
C SER A 115 1.47 -10.04 -16.23
N LEU A 116 0.28 -10.18 -15.64
CA LEU A 116 -0.54 -11.39 -15.69
C LEU A 116 -1.71 -11.28 -16.67
N ALA A 117 -1.96 -10.09 -17.23
CA ALA A 117 -2.98 -9.85 -18.24
C ALA A 117 -2.45 -10.10 -19.66
N HIS A 118 -3.38 -10.26 -20.60
CA HIS A 118 -3.08 -10.35 -22.03
C HIS A 118 -3.45 -9.03 -22.72
N ASP A 119 -2.66 -8.66 -23.72
CA ASP A 119 -2.89 -7.51 -24.58
C ASP A 119 -3.92 -7.82 -25.68
N ALA A 120 -4.17 -6.87 -26.59
CA ALA A 120 -5.10 -7.02 -27.69
C ALA A 120 -4.71 -8.13 -28.71
N THR A 121 -3.48 -8.63 -28.64
CA THR A 121 -2.95 -9.72 -29.47
C THR A 121 -2.92 -11.06 -28.74
N ASP A 122 -3.50 -11.12 -27.53
CA ASP A 122 -3.47 -12.28 -26.63
C ASP A 122 -2.05 -12.61 -26.13
N SER A 123 -1.13 -11.64 -26.15
CA SER A 123 0.21 -11.76 -25.59
C SER A 123 0.26 -11.20 -24.17
N VAL A 124 1.05 -11.81 -23.29
CA VAL A 124 1.22 -11.30 -21.92
C VAL A 124 1.85 -9.90 -21.96
N ILE A 125 1.30 -8.95 -21.20
CA ILE A 125 1.86 -7.60 -21.10
C ILE A 125 3.23 -7.69 -20.43
N ALA A 126 4.26 -7.17 -21.10
CA ALA A 126 5.61 -7.18 -20.55
C ALA A 126 5.77 -6.14 -19.44
N ILE A 127 6.49 -6.51 -18.38
CA ILE A 127 7.00 -5.55 -17.39
C ILE A 127 8.04 -4.67 -18.10
N GLU A 128 8.02 -3.36 -17.82
CA GLU A 128 9.02 -2.43 -18.34
C GLU A 128 10.43 -2.92 -18.03
N ALA A 129 11.34 -2.77 -19.00
CA ALA A 129 12.69 -3.35 -18.90
C ALA A 129 13.46 -2.87 -17.67
N SER A 130 13.32 -1.60 -17.30
CA SER A 130 13.92 -1.00 -16.10
C SER A 130 13.43 -1.66 -14.81
N LEU A 131 12.12 -1.93 -14.70
CA LEU A 131 11.55 -2.61 -13.54
C LEU A 131 11.92 -4.10 -13.54
N ALA A 132 11.92 -4.75 -14.70
CA ALA A 132 12.32 -6.15 -14.84
C ALA A 132 13.79 -6.37 -14.46
N GLU A 133 14.67 -5.41 -14.74
CA GLU A 133 16.08 -5.42 -14.33
C GLU A 133 16.23 -5.38 -12.80
N VAL A 134 15.50 -4.46 -12.13
CA VAL A 134 15.51 -4.35 -10.66
C VAL A 134 14.94 -5.61 -10.00
N LEU A 135 13.91 -6.22 -10.59
CA LEU A 135 13.24 -7.39 -10.04
C LEU A 135 13.76 -8.72 -10.61
N ASN A 136 14.94 -8.73 -11.26
CA ASN A 136 15.45 -9.86 -12.04
C ASN A 136 15.51 -11.21 -11.28
N GLU A 137 15.92 -11.20 -10.01
CA GLU A 137 15.97 -12.38 -9.14
C GLU A 137 14.63 -12.65 -8.46
N TRP A 138 13.83 -11.60 -8.26
CA TRP A 138 12.55 -11.69 -7.56
C TRP A 138 11.44 -12.28 -8.44
N LEU A 139 11.33 -11.80 -9.70
CA LEU A 139 10.27 -12.17 -10.64
C LEU A 139 10.19 -13.67 -10.91
N PRO A 140 11.28 -14.41 -11.14
CA PRO A 140 11.20 -15.86 -11.35
C PRO A 140 10.62 -16.59 -10.14
N ARG A 141 11.04 -16.22 -8.92
CA ARG A 141 10.56 -16.85 -7.68
C ARG A 141 9.06 -16.59 -7.47
N TRP A 142 8.63 -15.35 -7.70
CA TRP A 142 7.21 -14.98 -7.64
C TRP A 142 6.38 -15.73 -8.68
N ASN A 143 6.84 -15.77 -9.94
CA ASN A 143 6.16 -16.52 -11.00
C ASN A 143 6.05 -18.01 -10.67
N THR A 144 7.10 -18.64 -10.13
CA THR A 144 7.04 -20.01 -9.64
C THR A 144 6.00 -20.17 -8.53
N ARG A 145 5.95 -19.23 -7.58
CA ARG A 145 5.02 -19.27 -6.44
C ARG A 145 3.54 -19.25 -6.86
N ILE A 146 3.21 -18.51 -7.92
CA ILE A 146 1.82 -18.36 -8.40
C ILE A 146 1.46 -19.27 -9.59
N ALA A 147 2.41 -20.07 -10.10
CA ALA A 147 2.27 -20.79 -11.37
C ALA A 147 1.01 -21.66 -11.46
N LEU A 148 0.62 -22.32 -10.35
CA LEU A 148 -0.52 -23.22 -10.31
C LEU A 148 -1.89 -22.51 -10.25
N PHE A 149 -1.91 -21.21 -9.96
CA PHE A 149 -3.14 -20.45 -9.75
C PHE A 149 -3.06 -19.04 -10.36
N LYS A 150 -2.32 -18.88 -11.46
CA LYS A 150 -2.02 -17.59 -12.09
C LYS A 150 -3.27 -16.75 -12.42
N ALA A 151 -4.35 -17.39 -12.88
CA ALA A 151 -5.62 -16.70 -13.14
C ALA A 151 -6.29 -16.17 -11.87
N ALA A 152 -6.29 -16.96 -10.78
CA ALA A 152 -6.81 -16.52 -9.49
C ALA A 152 -5.92 -15.43 -8.87
N ALA A 153 -4.60 -15.55 -9.02
CA ALA A 153 -3.63 -14.54 -8.61
C ALA A 153 -3.91 -13.19 -9.32
N HIS A 154 -4.11 -13.21 -10.64
CA HIS A 154 -4.44 -12.01 -11.40
C HIS A 154 -5.73 -11.35 -10.91
N THR A 155 -6.82 -12.12 -10.74
CA THR A 155 -8.10 -11.59 -10.21
C THR A 155 -7.92 -10.97 -8.83
N LEU A 156 -7.17 -11.61 -7.94
CA LEU A 156 -6.90 -11.09 -6.60
C LEU A 156 -6.07 -9.79 -6.65
N MET A 157 -5.07 -9.74 -7.52
CA MET A 157 -4.22 -8.55 -7.70
C MET A 157 -5.00 -7.38 -8.28
N VAL A 158 -5.90 -7.60 -9.24
CA VAL A 158 -6.81 -6.56 -9.77
C VAL A 158 -7.67 -5.97 -8.65
N ALA A 159 -8.18 -6.81 -7.74
CA ALA A 159 -8.99 -6.34 -6.61
C ALA A 159 -8.16 -5.67 -5.49
N SER A 160 -6.86 -5.94 -5.42
CA SER A 160 -5.99 -5.52 -4.30
C SER A 160 -5.06 -4.35 -4.64
N ASN A 161 -4.78 -4.14 -5.93
CA ASN A 161 -3.84 -3.13 -6.42
C ASN A 161 -4.59 -2.03 -7.16
N PRO A 162 -4.74 -0.83 -6.56
CA PRO A 162 -5.31 0.29 -7.28
C PRO A 162 -4.39 0.68 -8.44
N VAL A 163 -4.98 1.08 -9.56
CA VAL A 163 -4.29 1.63 -10.72
C VAL A 163 -4.13 3.15 -10.62
N VAL A 164 -4.81 3.79 -9.67
CA VAL A 164 -4.78 5.24 -9.43
C VAL A 164 -4.95 5.55 -7.95
N ILE A 165 -4.24 6.57 -7.47
CA ILE A 165 -4.29 7.07 -6.10
C ILE A 165 -4.37 8.61 -6.12
N PRO A 166 -4.88 9.26 -5.06
CA PRO A 166 -4.82 10.71 -4.95
C PRO A 166 -3.39 11.16 -4.66
N ARG A 167 -2.54 11.24 -5.70
CA ARG A 167 -1.18 11.76 -5.60
C ARG A 167 -1.22 13.25 -5.26
N ASN A 168 -0.30 13.70 -4.39
CA ASN A 168 -0.35 15.06 -3.82
C ASN A 168 -0.30 16.13 -4.93
N HIS A 169 0.61 16.01 -5.90
CA HIS A 169 0.73 16.99 -6.98
C HIS A 169 -0.55 17.13 -7.85
N HIS A 170 -1.30 16.04 -8.09
CA HIS A 170 -2.60 16.14 -8.77
C HIS A 170 -3.62 16.86 -7.90
N VAL A 171 -3.65 16.55 -6.60
CA VAL A 171 -4.56 17.20 -5.65
C VAL A 171 -4.27 18.70 -5.57
N GLU A 172 -3.00 19.09 -5.48
CA GLU A 172 -2.58 20.50 -5.43
C GLU A 172 -2.93 21.26 -6.70
N ALA A 173 -2.59 20.73 -7.87
CA ALA A 173 -2.91 21.36 -9.14
C ALA A 173 -4.44 21.56 -9.32
N LEU A 174 -5.24 20.61 -8.83
CA LEU A 174 -6.70 20.73 -8.83
C LEU A 174 -7.19 21.80 -7.85
N LEU A 175 -6.62 21.86 -6.64
CA LEU A 175 -6.98 22.87 -5.65
C LEU A 175 -6.63 24.28 -6.13
N GLU A 176 -5.44 24.47 -6.70
CA GLU A 176 -4.99 25.75 -7.28
C GLU A 176 -5.94 26.19 -8.40
N SER A 177 -6.20 25.31 -9.36
CA SER A 177 -7.13 25.59 -10.47
C SER A 177 -8.55 25.95 -9.99
N CYS A 178 -9.07 25.22 -8.98
CA CYS A 178 -10.38 25.52 -8.40
C CYS A 178 -10.39 26.88 -7.67
N GLN A 179 -9.31 27.21 -6.96
CA GLN A 179 -9.20 28.48 -6.24
C GLN A 179 -9.10 29.68 -7.18
N GLU A 180 -8.37 29.56 -8.29
CA GLU A 180 -8.20 30.62 -9.28
C GLU A 180 -9.45 30.87 -10.12
N THR A 181 -10.12 29.80 -10.54
CA THR A 181 -11.20 29.88 -11.54
C THR A 181 -12.61 29.75 -10.96
N GLY A 182 -12.74 29.12 -9.78
CA GLY A 182 -14.02 28.68 -9.23
C GLY A 182 -14.67 27.50 -9.97
N ASP A 183 -14.03 26.96 -11.01
CA ASP A 183 -14.55 25.82 -11.79
C ASP A 183 -14.20 24.49 -11.12
N LEU A 184 -15.23 23.68 -10.85
CA LEU A 184 -15.10 22.37 -10.22
C LEU A 184 -15.12 21.20 -11.22
N THR A 185 -15.10 21.49 -12.53
CA THR A 185 -15.17 20.48 -13.59
C THR A 185 -14.02 19.49 -13.50
N SER A 186 -12.78 19.97 -13.33
CA SER A 186 -11.58 19.12 -13.21
C SER A 186 -11.62 18.25 -11.94
N LEU A 187 -12.05 18.83 -10.81
CA LEU A 187 -12.25 18.08 -9.56
C LEU A 187 -13.29 16.97 -9.75
N THR A 188 -14.39 17.26 -10.44
CA THR A 188 -15.47 16.28 -10.68
C THR A 188 -14.97 15.10 -11.51
N LYS A 189 -14.15 15.35 -12.54
CA LYS A 189 -13.50 14.31 -13.35
C LYS A 189 -12.53 13.46 -12.53
N PHE A 190 -11.68 14.10 -11.72
CA PHE A 190 -10.75 13.40 -10.84
C PHE A 190 -11.48 12.51 -9.83
N LEU A 191 -12.53 13.03 -9.17
CA LEU A 191 -13.35 12.26 -8.24
C LEU A 191 -14.08 11.09 -8.92
N ALA A 192 -14.46 11.22 -10.20
CA ALA A 192 -15.05 10.11 -10.94
C ALA A 192 -14.07 8.93 -11.09
N VAL A 193 -12.80 9.23 -11.41
CA VAL A 193 -11.72 8.23 -11.48
C VAL A 193 -11.43 7.64 -10.10
N LEU A 194 -11.27 8.47 -9.06
CA LEU A 194 -10.95 7.99 -7.71
C LEU A 194 -12.03 7.14 -7.05
N ARG A 195 -13.28 7.21 -7.51
CA ARG A 195 -14.35 6.31 -7.06
C ARG A 195 -14.20 4.88 -7.58
N GLN A 196 -13.33 4.67 -8.57
CA GLN A 196 -13.06 3.37 -9.17
C GLN A 196 -11.55 3.11 -9.23
N PRO A 197 -10.82 3.15 -8.10
CA PRO A 197 -9.36 3.23 -8.11
C PRO A 197 -8.69 1.94 -8.60
N TYR A 198 -9.44 0.83 -8.68
CA TYR A 198 -9.00 -0.49 -9.17
C TYR A 198 -9.37 -0.74 -10.64
N LEU A 199 -10.17 0.14 -11.25
CA LEU A 199 -10.59 0.00 -12.64
C LEU A 199 -9.82 0.97 -13.53
N GLU A 200 -9.21 0.43 -14.57
CA GLU A 200 -8.61 1.26 -15.61
C GLU A 200 -9.69 1.77 -16.57
N THR A 201 -9.82 3.10 -16.62
CA THR A 201 -10.75 3.83 -17.49
C THR A 201 -9.95 4.68 -18.47
N ILE A 202 -10.61 5.22 -19.49
CA ILE A 202 -9.96 6.11 -20.46
C ILE A 202 -9.32 7.35 -19.81
N ASP A 203 -9.87 7.80 -18.68
CA ASP A 203 -9.40 8.97 -17.95
C ASP A 203 -8.39 8.63 -16.85
N THR A 204 -8.22 7.35 -16.48
CA THR A 204 -7.29 6.91 -15.42
C THR A 204 -5.86 7.32 -15.74
N LYS A 205 -5.45 7.20 -17.01
CA LYS A 205 -4.10 7.57 -17.50
C LYS A 205 -3.73 9.03 -17.27
N ASN A 206 -4.71 9.92 -17.08
CA ASN A 206 -4.46 11.33 -16.83
C ASN A 206 -4.02 11.61 -15.37
N TYR A 207 -4.05 10.59 -14.51
CA TYR A 207 -3.80 10.70 -13.06
C TYR A 207 -2.86 9.61 -12.52
N GLN A 208 -2.07 8.98 -13.40
CA GLN A 208 -1.18 7.88 -13.05
C GLN A 208 0.28 8.31 -12.92
N ASP A 209 0.65 9.43 -13.54
CA ASP A 209 2.01 9.92 -13.59
C ASP A 209 2.57 10.21 -12.20
N ALA A 210 3.86 9.89 -12.04
CA ALA A 210 4.60 10.27 -10.85
C ALA A 210 4.97 11.77 -10.93
N PRO A 211 5.11 12.44 -9.77
CA PRO A 211 5.52 13.84 -9.76
C PRO A 211 6.90 14.01 -10.41
N VAL A 212 7.04 15.01 -11.28
CA VAL A 212 8.28 15.29 -12.03
C VAL A 212 9.45 15.64 -11.11
N ASP A 213 9.17 16.22 -9.96
CA ASP A 213 10.16 16.64 -8.97
C ASP A 213 10.48 15.57 -7.92
N GLY A 214 9.76 14.44 -7.93
CA GLY A 214 9.93 13.35 -6.97
C GLY A 214 9.46 13.70 -5.55
N ASP A 215 8.38 14.50 -5.42
CA ASP A 215 7.83 14.95 -4.13
C ASP A 215 8.81 15.83 -3.33
N LYS A 216 9.58 16.70 -3.98
CA LYS A 216 10.59 17.52 -3.27
C LYS A 216 10.04 18.36 -2.12
N ASP A 217 8.76 18.71 -2.17
CA ASP A 217 8.08 19.52 -1.19
C ASP A 217 7.27 18.69 -0.16
N TYR A 218 7.40 17.35 -0.18
CA TYR A 218 6.68 16.40 0.70
C TYR A 218 7.58 15.36 1.39
#